data_AF-A0A4Y9VT59-F1
#
_entry.id   AF-A0A4Y9VT59-F1
#
_cell.length_a   1.000
_cell.length_b   1.000
_cell.length_c   1.000
_cell.angle_alpha   90.00
_cell.angle_beta   90.00
_cell.angle_gamma   90.00
#
_symmetry.space_group_name_H-M   'P 1'
#
loop_
_entity.id
_entity.type
_entity.pdbx_description
1 polymer ?
#
loop_
_entity_poly.entity_id
_entity_poly.type
_entity_poly.pdbx_seq_one_letter_code
_entity_poly.pdbx_strand_id
1 'polypeptide(L)'
;MQFTEILDKFRALGGVADNIELRHGRYGRGIFPINPNKPIKIKIPSKLLASPSWLVLDRDNHIRIKPKLELEPAWVDFYESYQQFFGWSNVGINELSEYHNELTKLPKKIKQFLLLFGWHDEDFDKKSVKDYLKEYLASRQIRIGNESKLMPIIELINHSADGKQYIADDGVKFEGTFKDEALACYHGSFDALHFFRIYHFNSESSTVLSCDVKIEVPNVGLINISRFDAMVEIVDGVVIPRMVKTKSGIQIDFIELVNKKNKQTPRKIFTDGIQRFNVSFLVANQIFDGLIEHNRKAYSNFASECRLSNNKVAKELESIALNQLKLLNE
;
A
#
# COMPACT_ATOMS: atom_id res chain seq x y z
N MET A 1 28.61 -7.39 -7.39
CA MET A 1 28.50 -5.96 -7.73
C MET A 1 28.29 -5.19 -6.44
N GLN A 2 29.09 -4.14 -6.20
CA GLN A 2 28.92 -3.26 -5.05
C GLN A 2 27.81 -2.25 -5.32
N PHE A 3 27.17 -1.72 -4.27
CA PHE A 3 26.10 -0.73 -4.44
C PHE A 3 26.62 0.54 -5.11
N THR A 4 27.86 0.94 -4.82
CA THR A 4 28.53 2.08 -5.46
C THR A 4 28.62 1.93 -6.98
N GLU A 5 28.91 0.72 -7.49
CA GLU A 5 28.97 0.44 -8.93
C GLU A 5 27.61 0.64 -9.62
N ILE A 6 26.51 0.24 -8.95
CA ILE A 6 25.15 0.50 -9.42
C ILE A 6 24.82 1.99 -9.39
N LEU A 7 25.22 2.70 -8.33
CA LEU A 7 25.00 4.15 -8.25
C LEU A 7 25.76 4.89 -9.35
N ASP A 8 26.96 4.44 -9.72
CA ASP A 8 27.74 5.05 -10.81
C ASP A 8 27.06 4.84 -12.17
N LYS A 9 26.55 3.63 -12.45
CA LYS A 9 25.70 3.38 -13.64
C LYS A 9 24.45 4.28 -13.64
N PHE A 10 23.76 4.37 -12.50
CA PHE A 10 22.57 5.22 -12.35
C PHE A 10 22.87 6.70 -12.61
N ARG A 11 23.96 7.22 -12.05
CA ARG A 11 24.42 8.61 -12.25
C ARG A 11 24.83 8.88 -13.70
N ALA A 12 25.53 7.94 -14.35
CA ALA A 12 25.92 8.06 -15.75
C ALA A 12 24.71 8.18 -16.70
N LEU A 13 23.56 7.59 -16.33
CA LEU A 13 22.31 7.70 -17.07
C LEU A 13 21.52 8.99 -16.76
N GLY A 14 22.01 9.83 -15.84
CA GLY A 14 21.41 11.11 -15.42
C GLY A 14 20.64 11.05 -14.11
N GLY A 15 20.71 9.94 -13.37
CA GLY A 15 20.21 9.84 -12.00
C GLY A 15 21.02 10.69 -11.02
N VAL A 16 20.41 11.07 -9.90
CA VAL A 16 21.11 11.70 -8.76
C VAL A 16 20.97 10.81 -7.55
N ALA A 17 22.08 10.52 -6.87
CA ALA A 17 22.11 9.69 -5.67
C ALA A 17 23.25 10.17 -4.78
N ASP A 18 23.00 11.16 -3.94
CA ASP A 18 24.00 11.82 -3.12
C ASP A 18 23.84 11.47 -1.64
N ASN A 19 24.98 11.26 -0.97
CA ASN A 19 25.06 10.98 0.46
C ASN A 19 24.28 9.72 0.91
N ILE A 20 24.15 8.71 0.05
CA ILE A 20 23.45 7.47 0.38
C ILE A 20 24.36 6.25 0.36
N GLU A 21 24.05 5.29 1.21
CA GLU A 21 24.59 3.95 1.19
C GLU A 21 23.52 2.93 1.57
N LEU A 22 23.81 1.65 1.31
CA LEU A 22 22.91 0.55 1.61
C LEU A 22 23.41 -0.17 2.85
N ARG A 23 22.54 -0.32 3.85
CA ARG A 23 22.83 -1.08 5.09
C ARG A 23 21.65 -1.97 5.46
N HIS A 24 21.85 -2.86 6.44
CA HIS A 24 20.75 -3.57 7.10
C HIS A 24 20.41 -2.84 8.41
N GLY A 25 19.15 -2.47 8.55
CA GLY A 25 18.56 -1.88 9.75
C GLY A 25 17.39 -2.68 10.27
N ARG A 26 16.50 -2.02 11.02
CA ARG A 26 15.33 -2.64 11.65
C ARG A 26 14.36 -3.24 10.64
N TYR A 27 14.22 -2.62 9.47
CA TYR A 27 13.28 -3.02 8.42
C TYR A 27 13.95 -3.87 7.34
N GLY A 28 15.11 -4.47 7.65
CA GLY A 28 15.93 -5.19 6.69
C GLY A 28 16.86 -4.25 5.93
N ARG A 29 17.06 -4.50 4.64
CA ARG A 29 17.94 -3.69 3.80
C ARG A 29 17.28 -2.35 3.48
N GLY A 30 18.00 -1.26 3.69
CA GLY A 30 17.47 0.10 3.54
C GLY A 30 18.52 1.12 3.14
N ILE A 31 18.06 2.34 2.85
CA ILE A 31 18.91 3.48 2.48
C ILE A 31 19.27 4.30 3.71
N PHE A 32 20.56 4.56 3.90
CA PHE A 32 21.10 5.31 5.02
C PHE A 32 21.95 6.48 4.53
N PRO A 33 22.03 7.59 5.30
CA PRO A 33 22.95 8.67 5.01
C PRO A 33 24.39 8.25 5.31
N ILE A 34 25.31 8.54 4.37
CA ILE A 34 26.77 8.38 4.64
C ILE A 34 27.19 9.37 5.74
N ASN A 35 26.76 10.62 5.60
CA ASN A 35 26.92 11.67 6.61
C ASN A 35 25.53 12.13 7.09
N PRO A 36 25.14 11.79 8.34
CA PRO A 36 23.84 12.17 8.91
C PRO A 36 23.58 13.69 9.02
N ASN A 37 24.63 14.51 8.95
CA ASN A 37 24.53 15.98 8.99
C ASN A 37 24.37 16.63 7.62
N LYS A 38 24.33 15.83 6.54
CA LYS A 38 24.10 16.30 5.17
C LYS A 38 22.79 15.73 4.65
N PRO A 39 22.07 16.44 3.78
CA PRO A 39 20.89 15.89 3.14
C PRO A 39 21.29 14.73 2.23
N ILE A 40 20.46 13.69 2.19
CA ILE A 40 20.45 12.76 1.06
C ILE A 40 19.66 13.38 -0.09
N LYS A 41 20.04 13.04 -1.32
CA LYS A 41 19.31 13.47 -2.51
C LYS A 41 19.25 12.34 -3.53
N ILE A 42 18.04 11.86 -3.80
CA ILE A 42 17.80 10.88 -4.84
C ILE A 42 16.83 11.50 -5.86
N LYS A 43 17.23 11.54 -7.14
CA LYS A 43 16.35 11.92 -8.26
C LYS A 43 16.46 10.86 -9.35
N ILE A 44 15.34 10.28 -9.71
CA ILE A 44 15.17 9.41 -10.88
C ILE A 44 14.46 10.24 -11.96
N PRO A 45 15.13 10.66 -13.04
CA PRO A 45 14.46 11.29 -14.17
C PRO A 45 13.42 10.36 -14.80
N SER A 46 12.39 10.94 -15.44
CA SER A 46 11.29 10.18 -16.09
C SER A 46 11.78 9.04 -17.00
N LYS A 47 12.85 9.28 -17.77
CA LYS A 47 13.46 8.29 -18.68
C LYS A 47 14.09 7.08 -17.99
N LEU A 48 14.36 7.15 -16.68
CA LEU A 48 14.95 6.06 -15.91
C LEU A 48 13.91 5.23 -15.15
N LEU A 49 12.65 5.62 -15.17
CA LEU A 49 11.55 4.85 -14.58
C LEU A 49 11.19 3.67 -15.48
N ALA A 50 10.96 2.51 -14.88
CA ALA A 50 10.54 1.32 -15.61
C ALA A 50 9.02 1.13 -15.54
N SER A 51 8.40 0.67 -16.62
CA SER A 51 7.03 0.15 -16.55
C SER A 51 7.05 -1.30 -16.04
N PRO A 52 6.16 -1.68 -15.10
CA PRO A 52 5.97 -3.09 -14.73
C PRO A 52 5.68 -3.99 -15.95
N SER A 53 5.00 -3.46 -16.97
CA SER A 53 4.66 -4.21 -18.18
C SER A 53 5.87 -4.56 -19.06
N TRP A 54 7.04 -3.97 -18.80
CA TRP A 54 8.27 -4.25 -19.53
C TRP A 54 9.00 -5.48 -19.04
N LEU A 55 8.65 -5.96 -17.84
CA LEU A 55 9.43 -6.95 -17.12
C LEU A 55 8.92 -8.37 -17.37
N VAL A 56 9.84 -9.31 -17.49
CA VAL A 56 9.58 -10.75 -17.56
C VAL A 56 10.62 -11.49 -16.71
N LEU A 57 10.33 -12.76 -16.39
CA LEU A 57 11.32 -13.64 -15.77
C LEU A 57 12.01 -14.48 -16.84
N ASP A 58 13.33 -14.65 -16.71
CA ASP A 58 14.07 -15.69 -17.42
C ASP A 58 13.86 -17.08 -16.76
N ARG A 59 14.58 -18.09 -17.27
CA ARG A 59 14.46 -19.48 -16.78
C ARG A 59 14.98 -19.65 -15.35
N ASP A 60 15.85 -18.76 -14.90
CA ASP A 60 16.45 -18.76 -13.56
C ASP A 60 15.71 -17.80 -12.62
N ASN A 61 14.54 -17.32 -13.04
CA ASN A 61 13.70 -16.34 -12.35
C ASN A 61 14.34 -14.97 -12.13
N HIS A 62 15.32 -14.55 -12.95
CA HIS A 62 15.79 -13.17 -12.92
C HIS A 62 14.87 -12.26 -13.73
N ILE A 63 14.73 -11.01 -13.29
CA ILE A 63 14.02 -9.98 -14.06
C ILE A 63 14.84 -9.63 -15.31
N ARG A 64 14.16 -9.67 -16.46
CA ARG A 64 14.65 -9.20 -17.76
C ARG A 64 13.71 -8.19 -18.39
N ILE A 65 14.28 -7.32 -19.21
CA ILE A 65 13.53 -6.42 -20.09
C ILE A 65 13.04 -7.20 -21.31
N LYS A 66 11.78 -6.99 -21.72
CA LYS A 66 11.26 -7.59 -22.95
C LYS A 66 12.09 -7.13 -24.16
N PRO A 67 12.52 -8.05 -25.05
CA PRO A 67 13.48 -7.74 -26.13
C PRO A 67 12.97 -6.81 -27.23
N LYS A 68 11.67 -6.48 -27.27
CA LYS A 68 11.03 -5.66 -28.32
C LYS A 68 10.82 -4.19 -27.94
N LEU A 69 11.43 -3.71 -26.86
CA LEU A 69 11.14 -2.38 -26.30
C LEU A 69 12.05 -1.25 -26.80
N GLU A 70 13.01 -1.52 -27.69
CA GLU A 70 13.94 -0.51 -28.26
C GLU A 70 14.53 0.46 -27.21
N LEU A 71 14.89 -0.07 -26.04
CA LEU A 71 15.47 0.69 -24.94
C LEU A 71 16.99 0.78 -25.08
N GLU A 72 17.56 1.87 -24.56
CA GLU A 72 19.00 2.11 -24.55
C GLU A 72 19.76 0.95 -23.85
N PRO A 73 20.77 0.34 -24.48
CA PRO A 73 21.48 -0.81 -23.92
C PRO A 73 22.08 -0.55 -22.52
N ALA A 74 22.61 0.65 -22.30
CA ALA A 74 23.17 1.05 -21.01
C ALA A 74 22.09 1.12 -19.91
N TRP A 75 20.86 1.50 -20.27
CA TRP A 75 19.73 1.49 -19.35
C TRP A 75 19.29 0.08 -19.00
N VAL A 76 19.21 -0.81 -20.00
CA VAL A 76 18.85 -2.22 -19.80
C VAL A 76 19.87 -2.90 -18.89
N ASP A 77 21.17 -2.74 -19.18
CA ASP A 77 22.25 -3.28 -18.35
C ASP A 77 22.19 -2.75 -16.90
N PHE A 78 21.97 -1.45 -16.72
CA PHE A 78 21.77 -0.87 -15.39
C PHE A 78 20.59 -1.52 -14.66
N TYR A 79 19.41 -1.56 -15.28
CA TYR A 79 18.18 -1.98 -14.60
C TYR A 79 18.20 -3.47 -14.26
N GLU A 80 18.65 -4.32 -15.18
CA GLU A 80 18.77 -5.76 -14.94
C GLU A 80 19.85 -6.06 -13.89
N SER A 81 21.00 -5.39 -13.95
CA SER A 81 22.04 -5.50 -12.90
C SER A 81 21.48 -5.09 -11.54
N TYR A 82 20.77 -3.96 -11.48
CA TYR A 82 20.15 -3.46 -10.27
C TYR A 82 19.17 -4.49 -9.67
N GLN A 83 18.27 -5.04 -10.47
CA GLN A 83 17.32 -6.05 -10.00
C GLN A 83 18.04 -7.32 -9.53
N GLN A 84 19.03 -7.81 -10.27
CA GLN A 84 19.77 -9.03 -9.94
C GLN A 84 20.48 -8.94 -8.58
N PHE A 85 21.10 -7.80 -8.25
CA PHE A 85 21.90 -7.67 -7.03
C PHE A 85 21.14 -7.02 -5.87
N PHE A 86 20.20 -6.12 -6.15
CA PHE A 86 19.56 -5.26 -5.16
C PHE A 86 18.03 -5.29 -5.18
N GLY A 87 17.42 -5.91 -6.19
CA GLY A 87 15.96 -6.03 -6.28
C GLY A 87 15.50 -7.48 -6.10
N TRP A 88 14.82 -7.98 -7.13
CA TRP A 88 14.21 -9.31 -7.17
C TRP A 88 15.23 -10.45 -7.14
N SER A 89 14.99 -11.44 -6.29
CA SER A 89 15.84 -12.62 -6.16
C SER A 89 15.04 -13.84 -5.70
N ASN A 90 15.68 -15.02 -5.71
CA ASN A 90 15.11 -16.25 -5.15
C ASN A 90 14.76 -16.12 -3.65
N VAL A 91 15.38 -15.18 -2.91
CA VAL A 91 15.00 -14.90 -1.52
C VAL A 91 13.58 -14.35 -1.46
N GLY A 92 13.27 -13.34 -2.29
CA GLY A 92 11.92 -12.77 -2.34
C GLY A 92 10.86 -13.77 -2.82
N ILE A 93 11.24 -14.70 -3.71
CA ILE A 93 10.36 -15.82 -4.11
C ILE A 93 10.05 -16.71 -2.90
N ASN A 94 11.05 -17.07 -2.10
CA ASN A 94 10.86 -17.93 -0.94
C ASN A 94 10.01 -17.23 0.14
N GLU A 95 10.27 -15.95 0.42
CA GLU A 95 9.49 -15.16 1.38
C GLU A 95 8.01 -15.06 0.97
N LEU A 96 7.73 -14.73 -0.29
CA LEU A 96 6.35 -14.68 -0.80
C LEU A 96 5.70 -16.07 -0.81
N SER A 97 6.46 -17.12 -1.16
CA SER A 97 5.97 -18.49 -1.10
C SER A 97 5.58 -18.91 0.32
N GLU A 98 6.42 -18.61 1.32
CA GLU A 98 6.11 -18.88 2.72
C GLU A 98 4.88 -18.09 3.18
N TYR A 99 4.79 -16.80 2.86
CA TYR A 99 3.64 -15.96 3.16
C TYR A 99 2.34 -16.53 2.59
N HIS A 100 2.32 -16.87 1.29
CA HIS A 100 1.12 -17.43 0.66
C HIS A 100 0.77 -18.84 1.16
N ASN A 101 1.78 -19.65 1.52
CA ASN A 101 1.55 -20.93 2.17
C ASN A 101 0.89 -20.77 3.55
N GLU A 102 1.20 -19.71 4.30
CA GLU A 102 0.51 -19.39 5.55
C GLU A 102 -0.90 -18.84 5.28
N LEU A 103 -1.05 -17.96 4.29
CA LEU A 103 -2.32 -17.33 3.94
C LEU A 103 -3.37 -18.34 3.47
N THR A 104 -2.97 -19.31 2.64
CA THR A 104 -3.83 -20.42 2.18
C THR A 104 -4.31 -21.29 3.33
N LYS A 105 -3.52 -21.44 4.40
CA LYS A 105 -3.84 -22.24 5.60
C LYS A 105 -4.65 -21.50 6.65
N LEU A 106 -4.99 -20.22 6.43
CA LEU A 106 -5.80 -19.49 7.40
C LEU A 106 -7.15 -20.19 7.66
N PRO A 107 -7.61 -20.25 8.91
CA PRO A 107 -8.95 -20.69 9.24
C PRO A 107 -10.02 -19.96 8.42
N LYS A 108 -11.06 -20.70 7.99
CA LYS A 108 -12.17 -20.17 7.18
C LYS A 108 -12.76 -18.88 7.75
N LYS A 109 -12.91 -18.81 9.08
CA LYS A 109 -13.50 -17.65 9.76
C LYS A 109 -12.61 -16.40 9.67
N ILE A 110 -11.28 -16.55 9.75
CA ILE A 110 -10.33 -15.45 9.51
C ILE A 110 -10.44 -14.97 8.06
N LYS A 111 -10.48 -15.89 7.08
CA LYS A 111 -10.67 -15.54 5.67
C LYS A 111 -11.98 -14.77 5.44
N GLN A 112 -13.08 -15.17 6.07
CA GLN A 112 -14.37 -14.47 5.99
C GLN A 112 -14.28 -13.02 6.51
N PHE A 113 -13.52 -12.77 7.59
CA PHE A 113 -13.27 -11.40 8.04
C PHE A 113 -12.40 -10.62 7.06
N LEU A 114 -11.35 -11.22 6.50
CA LEU A 114 -10.52 -10.54 5.50
C LEU A 114 -11.33 -10.15 4.25
N LEU A 115 -12.24 -11.02 3.79
CA LEU A 115 -13.19 -10.69 2.70
C LEU A 115 -14.08 -9.49 3.09
N LEU A 116 -14.60 -9.48 4.32
CA LEU A 116 -15.34 -8.34 4.87
C LEU A 116 -14.49 -7.04 4.88
N PHE A 117 -13.17 -7.17 5.05
CA PHE A 117 -12.20 -6.07 4.97
C PHE A 117 -11.61 -5.87 3.55
N GLY A 118 -12.30 -6.31 2.50
CA GLY A 118 -11.99 -5.96 1.11
C GLY A 118 -10.89 -6.81 0.47
N TRP A 119 -10.53 -7.94 1.10
CA TRP A 119 -9.76 -8.97 0.43
C TRP A 119 -10.67 -9.77 -0.50
N HIS A 120 -10.06 -10.51 -1.42
CA HIS A 120 -10.75 -11.29 -2.45
C HIS A 120 -10.41 -12.77 -2.27
N ASP A 121 -11.28 -13.66 -2.75
CA ASP A 121 -11.02 -15.11 -2.66
C ASP A 121 -9.68 -15.50 -3.31
N GLU A 122 -9.35 -14.84 -4.43
CA GLU A 122 -8.09 -14.98 -5.18
C GLU A 122 -6.83 -14.64 -4.35
N ASP A 123 -6.98 -13.84 -3.29
CA ASP A 123 -5.85 -13.54 -2.39
C ASP A 123 -5.42 -14.79 -1.61
N PHE A 124 -6.31 -15.79 -1.43
CA PHE A 124 -6.04 -17.03 -0.69
C PHE A 124 -5.66 -18.22 -1.57
N ASP A 125 -5.56 -18.03 -2.89
CA ASP A 125 -5.23 -19.07 -3.83
C ASP A 125 -3.72 -19.38 -3.85
N LYS A 126 -3.38 -20.57 -4.32
CA LYS A 126 -1.97 -20.92 -4.57
C LYS A 126 -1.44 -20.08 -5.72
N LYS A 127 -0.31 -19.39 -5.48
CA LYS A 127 0.29 -18.47 -6.44
C LYS A 127 1.50 -19.08 -7.14
N SER A 128 1.72 -18.64 -8.38
CA SER A 128 2.90 -18.98 -9.17
C SER A 128 4.01 -17.95 -8.98
N VAL A 129 5.23 -18.26 -9.42
CA VAL A 129 6.34 -17.28 -9.43
C VAL A 129 6.00 -16.03 -10.24
N LYS A 130 5.17 -16.15 -11.28
CA LYS A 130 4.70 -14.99 -12.05
C LYS A 130 3.79 -14.09 -11.23
N ASP A 131 3.00 -14.66 -10.32
CA ASP A 131 2.12 -13.88 -9.44
C ASP A 131 2.93 -13.21 -8.33
N TYR A 132 3.95 -13.89 -7.80
CA TYR A 132 4.92 -13.27 -6.88
C TYR A 132 5.66 -12.09 -7.52
N LEU A 133 6.03 -12.18 -8.80
CA LEU A 133 6.57 -11.02 -9.51
C LEU A 133 5.56 -9.87 -9.56
N LYS A 134 4.28 -10.13 -9.88
CA LYS A 134 3.26 -9.06 -9.91
C LYS A 134 3.14 -8.36 -8.55
N GLU A 135 3.15 -9.11 -7.45
CA GLU A 135 3.11 -8.55 -6.09
C GLU A 135 4.37 -7.77 -5.72
N TYR A 136 5.54 -8.29 -6.09
CA TYR A 136 6.81 -7.58 -5.91
C TYR A 136 6.81 -6.22 -6.61
N LEU A 137 6.26 -6.15 -7.83
CA LEU A 137 6.14 -4.91 -8.59
C LEU A 137 5.04 -4.00 -8.01
N ALA A 138 3.90 -4.55 -7.61
CA ALA A 138 2.79 -3.79 -7.02
C ALA A 138 3.21 -3.07 -5.72
N SER A 139 4.05 -3.70 -4.90
CA SER A 139 4.59 -3.13 -3.66
C SER A 139 5.72 -2.12 -3.86
N ARG A 140 6.15 -1.86 -5.10
CA ARG A 140 7.30 -0.97 -5.41
C ARG A 140 7.01 0.10 -6.46
N GLN A 141 5.79 0.10 -6.98
CA GLN A 141 5.38 1.07 -8.00
C GLN A 141 4.79 2.34 -7.38
N ILE A 142 4.92 3.44 -8.13
CA ILE A 142 4.21 4.70 -7.92
C ILE A 142 3.34 4.98 -9.14
N ARG A 143 2.26 5.75 -8.96
CA ARG A 143 1.47 6.26 -10.08
C ARG A 143 1.96 7.65 -10.47
N ILE A 144 2.34 7.83 -11.73
CA ILE A 144 2.70 9.14 -12.32
C ILE A 144 1.78 9.36 -13.51
N GLY A 145 0.91 10.37 -13.42
CA GLY A 145 -0.21 10.52 -14.35
C GLY A 145 -1.10 9.28 -14.34
N ASN A 146 -1.30 8.67 -15.52
CA ASN A 146 -2.13 7.47 -15.68
C ASN A 146 -1.33 6.17 -15.72
N GLU A 147 -0.03 6.20 -15.43
CA GLU A 147 0.86 5.05 -15.55
C GLU A 147 1.46 4.64 -14.21
N SER A 148 1.55 3.33 -13.99
CA SER A 148 2.36 2.76 -12.91
C SER A 148 3.82 2.69 -13.33
N LYS A 149 4.71 3.16 -12.47
CA LYS A 149 6.16 3.24 -12.69
C LYS A 149 6.93 2.66 -11.52
N LEU A 150 8.01 1.95 -11.80
CA LEU A 150 8.97 1.45 -10.82
C LEU A 150 10.11 2.45 -10.68
N MET A 151 10.64 2.54 -9.46
CA MET A 151 11.56 3.59 -9.03
C MET A 151 12.86 2.96 -8.53
N PRO A 152 13.75 2.46 -9.42
CA PRO A 152 14.99 1.82 -8.99
C PRO A 152 15.79 2.74 -8.07
N ILE A 153 16.46 2.18 -7.05
CA ILE A 153 17.12 2.90 -5.94
C ILE A 153 16.13 3.48 -4.91
N ILE A 154 15.12 4.24 -5.33
CA ILE A 154 14.12 4.82 -4.39
C ILE A 154 13.29 3.73 -3.72
N GLU A 155 12.94 2.65 -4.43
CA GLU A 155 12.19 1.52 -3.88
C GLU A 155 12.93 0.73 -2.77
N LEU A 156 14.21 1.05 -2.49
CA LEU A 156 14.97 0.49 -1.37
C LEU A 156 14.79 1.29 -0.06
N ILE A 157 14.10 2.42 -0.10
CA ILE A 157 13.77 3.23 1.08
C ILE A 157 12.61 2.55 1.79
N ASN A 158 12.78 2.13 3.04
CA ASN A 158 11.74 1.46 3.80
C ASN A 158 10.61 2.39 4.25
N HIS A 159 9.50 1.79 4.68
CA HIS A 159 8.31 2.53 5.08
C HIS A 159 8.35 3.04 6.53
N SER A 160 7.77 4.21 6.75
CA SER A 160 7.21 4.65 8.04
C SER A 160 5.95 5.48 7.83
N ALA A 161 4.99 5.41 8.77
CA ALA A 161 3.76 6.21 8.76
C ALA A 161 4.05 7.73 8.82
N ASP A 162 5.17 8.10 9.44
CA ASP A 162 5.71 9.47 9.54
C ASP A 162 6.89 9.72 8.58
N GLY A 163 7.14 8.77 7.68
CA GLY A 163 8.17 8.89 6.66
C GLY A 163 7.88 10.03 5.68
N LYS A 164 8.92 10.47 4.97
CA LYS A 164 8.77 11.53 3.98
C LYS A 164 8.04 11.02 2.74
N GLN A 165 7.25 11.88 2.08
CA GLN A 165 6.60 11.52 0.81
C GLN A 165 7.57 11.61 -0.37
N TYR A 166 7.32 10.79 -1.39
CA TYR A 166 7.95 10.95 -2.70
C TYR A 166 7.39 12.18 -3.40
N ILE A 167 8.23 12.87 -4.17
CA ILE A 167 7.82 14.03 -4.97
C ILE A 167 7.88 13.63 -6.45
N ALA A 168 6.74 13.62 -7.13
CA ALA A 168 6.66 13.41 -8.57
C ALA A 168 6.90 14.74 -9.31
N ASP A 169 8.05 14.89 -9.96
CA ASP A 169 8.45 16.10 -10.69
C ASP A 169 9.54 15.77 -11.73
N ASP A 170 9.12 15.64 -12.99
CA ASP A 170 9.93 15.08 -14.10
C ASP A 170 10.68 13.81 -13.66
N GLY A 171 9.90 12.83 -13.21
CA GLY A 171 10.35 11.60 -12.58
C GLY A 171 9.99 11.59 -11.10
N VAL A 172 10.87 11.06 -10.27
CA VAL A 172 10.64 10.94 -8.82
C VAL A 172 11.84 11.43 -8.03
N LYS A 173 11.56 12.16 -6.95
CA LYS A 173 12.57 12.69 -6.02
C LYS A 173 12.28 12.24 -4.59
N PHE A 174 13.37 12.01 -3.86
CA PHE A 174 13.37 11.83 -2.41
C PHE A 174 14.59 12.52 -1.82
N GLU A 175 14.39 13.49 -0.94
CA GLU A 175 15.47 14.30 -0.37
C GLU A 175 15.17 14.69 1.08
N GLY A 176 16.19 14.86 1.90
CA GLY A 176 16.03 15.26 3.30
C GLY A 176 17.25 14.96 4.14
N THR A 177 17.29 15.48 5.36
CA THR A 177 18.35 15.16 6.32
C THR A 177 17.81 14.13 7.30
N PHE A 178 18.51 13.01 7.42
CA PHE A 178 18.13 11.88 8.26
C PHE A 178 19.28 11.58 9.22
N LYS A 179 18.96 11.31 10.49
CA LYS A 179 19.98 10.91 11.46
C LYS A 179 20.40 9.45 11.29
N ASP A 180 19.48 8.64 10.80
CA ASP A 180 19.62 7.20 10.63
C ASP A 180 18.93 6.80 9.29
N GLU A 181 18.35 5.61 9.18
CA GLU A 181 17.61 5.14 8.01
C GLU A 181 16.67 6.20 7.43
N ALA A 182 16.74 6.40 6.12
CA ALA A 182 15.78 7.19 5.39
C ALA A 182 14.49 6.39 5.25
N LEU A 183 13.36 6.97 5.67
CA LEU A 183 12.06 6.30 5.66
C LEU A 183 11.04 7.12 4.86
N ALA A 184 10.24 6.42 4.08
CA ALA A 184 9.20 7.00 3.24
C ALA A 184 7.78 6.63 3.72
N CYS A 185 6.83 7.55 3.56
CA CYS A 185 5.42 7.23 3.70
C CYS A 185 4.91 6.74 2.34
N TYR A 186 4.78 5.42 2.18
CA TYR A 186 4.37 4.80 0.91
C TYR A 186 2.93 5.18 0.56
N HIS A 187 2.06 5.27 1.56
CA HIS A 187 0.67 5.65 1.39
C HIS A 187 0.15 6.42 2.60
N GLY A 188 -0.60 7.49 2.35
CA GLY A 188 -1.16 8.34 3.41
C GLY A 188 -2.57 7.96 3.87
N SER A 189 -3.31 7.20 3.08
CA SER A 189 -4.75 6.93 3.29
C SER A 189 -5.12 5.44 3.34
N PHE A 190 -4.14 4.54 3.37
CA PHE A 190 -4.44 3.11 3.58
C PHE A 190 -4.60 2.85 5.07
N ASP A 191 -5.64 2.08 5.41
CA ASP A 191 -5.65 1.44 6.71
C ASP A 191 -4.66 0.27 6.75
N ALA A 192 -4.41 -0.24 7.96
CA ALA A 192 -3.36 -1.23 8.16
C ALA A 192 -3.66 -2.58 7.47
N LEU A 193 -4.93 -2.94 7.25
CA LEU A 193 -5.29 -4.17 6.53
C LEU A 193 -5.06 -4.03 5.03
N HIS A 194 -5.41 -2.88 4.45
CA HIS A 194 -5.10 -2.62 3.04
C HIS A 194 -3.58 -2.56 2.83
N PHE A 195 -2.87 -1.87 3.71
CA PHE A 195 -1.42 -1.80 3.68
C PHE A 195 -0.79 -3.20 3.75
N PHE A 196 -1.21 -4.04 4.71
CA PHE A 196 -0.71 -5.40 4.87
C PHE A 196 -0.93 -6.27 3.62
N ARG A 197 -2.10 -6.13 2.97
CA ARG A 197 -2.43 -6.88 1.75
C ARG A 197 -1.45 -6.63 0.61
N ILE A 198 -0.95 -5.40 0.48
CA ILE A 198 -0.06 -5.00 -0.62
C ILE A 198 1.42 -5.21 -0.28
N TYR A 199 1.81 -4.87 0.96
CA TYR A 199 3.22 -4.81 1.36
C TYR A 199 3.68 -5.98 2.22
N HIS A 200 2.75 -6.81 2.71
CA HIS A 200 3.01 -8.04 3.48
C HIS A 200 3.77 -7.83 4.81
N PHE A 201 3.67 -6.64 5.40
CA PHE A 201 4.16 -6.39 6.75
C PHE A 201 3.22 -5.46 7.51
N ASN A 202 3.16 -5.65 8.82
CA ASN A 202 2.37 -4.80 9.70
C ASN A 202 2.99 -3.40 9.82
N SER A 203 2.20 -2.37 9.53
CA SER A 203 2.57 -0.97 9.73
C SER A 203 1.53 -0.26 10.58
N GLU A 204 1.98 0.73 11.35
CA GLU A 204 1.08 1.67 11.98
C GLU A 204 0.29 2.42 10.91
N SER A 205 -1.00 2.65 11.16
CA SER A 205 -1.84 3.47 10.30
C SER A 205 -2.48 4.57 11.12
N SER A 206 -2.66 5.73 10.48
CA SER A 206 -3.46 6.84 11.01
C SER A 206 -4.93 6.74 10.64
N THR A 207 -5.31 5.75 9.84
CA THR A 207 -6.62 5.66 9.18
C THR A 207 -7.29 4.33 9.49
N VAL A 208 -8.62 4.37 9.63
CA VAL A 208 -9.49 3.19 9.65
C VAL A 208 -10.52 3.35 8.55
N LEU A 209 -10.62 2.39 7.64
CA LEU A 209 -11.70 2.34 6.66
C LEU A 209 -12.83 1.43 7.16
N SER A 210 -14.07 1.73 6.78
CA SER A 210 -15.21 0.84 7.03
C SER A 210 -15.00 -0.50 6.32
N CYS A 211 -15.46 -1.58 6.93
CA CYS A 211 -15.68 -2.83 6.23
C CYS A 211 -16.79 -2.72 5.17
N ASP A 212 -16.82 -3.71 4.27
CA ASP A 212 -17.94 -3.89 3.34
C ASP A 212 -19.23 -4.09 4.12
N VAL A 213 -20.25 -3.28 3.84
CA VAL A 213 -21.53 -3.36 4.56
C VAL A 213 -22.70 -2.93 3.69
N LYS A 214 -23.84 -3.57 3.93
CA LYS A 214 -25.12 -3.23 3.32
C LYS A 214 -26.10 -2.84 4.41
N ILE A 215 -26.65 -1.64 4.32
CA ILE A 215 -27.53 -1.06 5.32
C ILE A 215 -28.86 -0.73 4.66
N GLU A 216 -29.94 -1.34 5.14
CA GLU A 216 -31.29 -0.94 4.72
C GLU A 216 -31.75 0.23 5.58
N VAL A 217 -32.04 1.36 4.93
CA VAL A 217 -32.46 2.58 5.62
C VAL A 217 -33.90 2.91 5.24
N PRO A 218 -34.83 3.01 6.23
CA PRO A 218 -36.23 3.35 5.98
C PRO A 218 -36.36 4.61 5.13
N ASN A 219 -37.20 4.54 4.09
CA ASN A 219 -37.47 5.64 3.14
C ASN A 219 -36.29 6.11 2.27
N VAL A 220 -35.10 5.50 2.40
CA VAL A 220 -33.91 5.80 1.58
C VAL A 220 -33.57 4.64 0.64
N GLY A 221 -33.76 3.40 1.12
CA GLY A 221 -33.40 2.16 0.43
C GLY A 221 -32.07 1.57 0.92
N LEU A 222 -31.45 0.76 0.07
CA LEU A 222 -30.20 0.08 0.40
C LEU A 222 -29.00 1.01 0.26
N ILE A 223 -28.13 1.06 1.26
CA ILE A 223 -26.83 1.74 1.21
C ILE A 223 -25.76 0.66 1.20
N ASN A 224 -25.03 0.58 0.09
CA ASN A 224 -23.91 -0.34 -0.08
C ASN A 224 -22.62 0.42 0.07
N ILE A 225 -21.80 0.03 1.05
CA ILE A 225 -20.47 0.58 1.27
C ILE A 225 -19.49 -0.53 0.97
N SER A 226 -18.57 -0.29 0.03
CA SER A 226 -17.48 -1.22 -0.30
C SER A 226 -16.14 -0.73 0.27
N ARG A 227 -15.05 -1.39 -0.12
CA ARG A 227 -13.66 -1.00 0.16
C ARG A 227 -12.85 -0.72 -1.10
N PHE A 228 -13.51 -0.19 -2.12
CA PHE A 228 -12.89 0.16 -3.38
C PHE A 228 -12.34 1.59 -3.32
N ASP A 229 -11.06 1.77 -3.03
CA ASP A 229 -10.41 3.09 -2.87
C ASP A 229 -9.57 3.51 -4.09
N ALA A 230 -9.67 2.78 -5.21
CA ALA A 230 -8.92 3.09 -6.42
C ALA A 230 -9.45 4.33 -7.17
N MET A 231 -10.73 4.69 -6.96
CA MET A 231 -11.33 5.91 -7.52
C MET A 231 -11.62 6.92 -6.40
N VAL A 232 -10.73 7.88 -6.26
CA VAL A 232 -10.86 8.98 -5.29
C VAL A 232 -10.76 10.32 -5.98
N GLU A 233 -11.58 11.26 -5.52
CA GLU A 233 -11.37 12.67 -5.77
C GLU A 233 -10.59 13.25 -4.58
N ILE A 234 -9.57 14.06 -4.85
CA ILE A 234 -8.83 14.78 -3.81
C ILE A 234 -9.16 16.26 -3.96
N VAL A 235 -9.85 16.83 -2.96
CA VAL A 235 -10.22 18.24 -2.91
C VAL A 235 -9.49 18.88 -1.73
N ASP A 236 -8.61 19.84 -1.98
CA ASP A 236 -7.81 20.52 -0.94
C ASP A 236 -7.05 19.56 0.01
N GLY A 237 -6.52 18.48 -0.56
CA GLY A 237 -5.80 17.44 0.20
C GLY A 237 -6.69 16.49 0.99
N VAL A 238 -8.02 16.62 0.85
CA VAL A 238 -9.02 15.74 1.47
C VAL A 238 -9.50 14.70 0.46
N VAL A 239 -9.46 13.44 0.86
CA VAL A 239 -9.95 12.32 0.06
C VAL A 239 -11.47 12.25 0.15
N ILE A 240 -12.15 12.40 -0.98
CA ILE A 240 -13.61 12.30 -1.08
C ILE A 240 -13.97 10.98 -1.75
N PRO A 241 -14.69 10.08 -1.06
CA PRO A 241 -15.14 8.84 -1.66
C PRO A 241 -16.24 9.11 -2.67
N ARG A 242 -16.25 8.33 -3.75
CA ARG A 242 -17.34 8.37 -4.72
C ARG A 242 -18.61 7.82 -4.10
N MET A 243 -19.70 8.58 -4.24
CA MET A 243 -21.05 8.18 -3.85
C MET A 243 -22.00 8.35 -5.04
N VAL A 244 -22.76 7.32 -5.37
CA VAL A 244 -23.69 7.34 -6.51
C VAL A 244 -25.05 6.75 -6.16
N LYS A 245 -26.12 7.36 -6.68
CA LYS A 245 -27.46 6.76 -6.62
C LYS A 245 -27.57 5.68 -7.70
N THR A 246 -28.03 4.50 -7.31
CA THR A 246 -28.31 3.37 -8.21
C THR A 246 -29.81 3.05 -8.18
N LYS A 247 -30.25 2.08 -9.01
CA LYS A 247 -31.64 1.59 -8.97
C LYS A 247 -32.00 0.95 -7.62
N SER A 248 -31.03 0.35 -6.93
CA SER A 248 -31.23 -0.36 -5.66
C SER A 248 -30.99 0.52 -4.42
N GLY A 249 -30.43 1.72 -4.58
CA GLY A 249 -30.22 2.65 -3.48
C GLY A 249 -28.99 3.54 -3.68
N ILE A 250 -28.06 3.55 -2.72
CA ILE A 250 -26.83 4.36 -2.74
C ILE A 250 -25.63 3.42 -2.73
N GLN A 251 -24.68 3.61 -3.64
CA GLN A 251 -23.38 2.95 -3.62
C GLN A 251 -22.32 3.95 -3.15
N ILE A 252 -21.49 3.54 -2.21
CA ILE A 252 -20.36 4.30 -1.68
C ILE A 252 -19.12 3.43 -1.82
N ASP A 253 -18.13 3.93 -2.56
CA ASP A 253 -16.97 3.12 -2.95
C ASP A 253 -16.11 2.72 -1.72
N PHE A 254 -15.95 3.63 -0.76
CA PHE A 254 -15.41 3.36 0.57
C PHE A 254 -15.77 4.49 1.55
N ILE A 255 -15.56 4.26 2.84
CA ILE A 255 -15.72 5.28 3.88
C ILE A 255 -14.51 5.23 4.81
N GLU A 256 -13.83 6.35 4.97
CA GLU A 256 -12.92 6.56 6.11
C GLU A 256 -13.75 6.80 7.37
N LEU A 257 -13.45 6.07 8.44
CA LEU A 257 -14.11 6.18 9.74
C LEU A 257 -13.28 7.00 10.73
N VAL A 258 -11.96 6.82 10.68
CA VAL A 258 -10.99 7.51 11.52
C VAL A 258 -9.86 8.02 10.66
N ASN A 259 -9.41 9.25 10.94
CA ASN A 259 -8.20 9.83 10.38
C ASN A 259 -7.49 10.65 11.48
N LYS A 260 -6.38 10.15 12.02
CA LYS A 260 -5.63 10.84 13.07
C LYS A 260 -5.01 12.15 12.61
N LYS A 261 -4.63 12.25 11.33
CA LYS A 261 -4.03 13.46 10.77
C LYS A 261 -5.09 14.55 10.57
N ASN A 262 -6.37 14.19 10.44
CA ASN A 262 -7.46 15.12 10.24
C ASN A 262 -8.78 14.66 10.90
N LYS A 263 -8.89 14.84 12.22
CA LYS A 263 -9.94 14.24 13.07
C LYS A 263 -11.39 14.65 12.73
N GLN A 264 -11.62 15.85 12.17
CA GLN A 264 -12.99 16.34 11.89
C GLN A 264 -13.47 16.05 10.46
N THR A 265 -12.68 15.34 9.67
CA THR A 265 -12.93 15.20 8.24
C THR A 265 -13.81 13.99 7.88
N PRO A 266 -13.62 12.77 8.44
CA PRO A 266 -14.34 11.59 7.94
C PRO A 266 -15.86 11.65 8.10
N ARG A 267 -16.35 11.98 9.31
CA ARG A 267 -17.79 12.13 9.58
C ARG A 267 -18.41 13.20 8.70
N LYS A 268 -17.77 14.36 8.60
CA LYS A 268 -18.28 15.49 7.82
C LYS A 268 -18.38 15.14 6.34
N ILE A 269 -17.34 14.52 5.76
CA ILE A 269 -17.37 14.06 4.37
C ILE A 269 -18.56 13.13 4.16
N PHE A 270 -18.76 12.16 5.06
CA PHE A 270 -19.86 11.22 4.96
C PHE A 270 -21.21 11.91 5.04
N THR A 271 -21.44 12.75 6.05
CA THR A 271 -22.73 13.43 6.23
C THR A 271 -23.03 14.36 5.07
N ASP A 272 -22.08 15.19 4.66
CA ASP A 272 -22.25 16.17 3.58
C ASP A 272 -22.45 15.45 2.22
N GLY A 273 -21.77 14.32 2.02
CA GLY A 273 -21.89 13.49 0.83
C GLY A 273 -23.25 12.82 0.73
N ILE A 274 -23.70 12.16 1.80
CA ILE A 274 -24.91 11.34 1.76
C ILE A 274 -26.21 12.17 1.77
N GLN A 275 -26.16 13.38 2.32
CA GLN A 275 -27.29 14.32 2.29
C GLN A 275 -27.74 14.69 0.87
N ARG A 276 -26.84 14.59 -0.13
CA ARG A 276 -27.17 14.80 -1.55
C ARG A 276 -28.19 13.79 -2.09
N PHE A 277 -28.43 12.71 -1.36
CA PHE A 277 -29.41 11.66 -1.70
C PHE A 277 -30.66 11.71 -0.84
N ASN A 278 -31.00 12.87 -0.28
CA ASN A 278 -32.15 13.10 0.59
C ASN A 278 -32.12 12.32 1.92
N VAL A 279 -30.92 11.94 2.38
CA VAL A 279 -30.74 11.40 3.73
C VAL A 279 -30.64 12.56 4.71
N SER A 280 -31.48 12.58 5.75
CA SER A 280 -31.44 13.68 6.73
C SER A 280 -30.12 13.69 7.51
N PHE A 281 -29.71 14.85 8.01
CA PHE A 281 -28.48 14.97 8.81
C PHE A 281 -28.48 14.03 10.03
N LEU A 282 -29.65 13.90 10.68
CA LEU A 282 -29.81 13.00 11.83
C LEU A 282 -29.58 11.54 11.44
N VAL A 283 -30.22 11.08 10.36
CA VAL A 283 -30.07 9.70 9.87
C VAL A 283 -28.63 9.44 9.39
N ALA A 284 -28.00 10.41 8.73
CA ALA A 284 -26.60 10.31 8.34
C ALA A 284 -25.69 10.10 9.56
N ASN A 285 -25.85 10.87 10.63
CA ASN A 285 -25.06 10.67 11.85
C ASN A 285 -25.30 9.30 12.49
N GLN A 286 -26.55 8.85 12.57
CA GLN A 286 -26.89 7.52 13.09
C GLN A 286 -26.24 6.40 12.27
N ILE A 287 -26.23 6.52 10.93
CA ILE A 287 -25.54 5.55 10.07
C ILE A 287 -24.05 5.56 10.39
N PHE A 288 -23.41 6.73 10.47
CA PHE A 288 -21.98 6.82 10.75
C PHE A 288 -21.61 6.23 12.12
N ASP A 289 -22.41 6.49 13.16
CA ASP A 289 -22.22 5.88 14.49
C ASP A 289 -22.37 4.35 14.42
N GLY A 290 -23.39 3.87 13.68
CA GLY A 290 -23.59 2.45 13.43
C GLY A 290 -22.41 1.80 12.70
N LEU A 291 -21.78 2.50 11.76
CA LEU A 291 -20.57 2.04 11.07
C LEU A 291 -19.40 1.89 12.04
N ILE A 292 -19.18 2.86 12.93
CA ILE A 292 -18.14 2.79 13.95
C ILE A 292 -18.35 1.57 14.86
N GLU A 293 -19.56 1.39 15.40
CA GLU A 293 -19.88 0.25 16.26
C GLU A 293 -19.74 -1.09 15.54
N HIS A 294 -20.22 -1.16 14.29
CA HIS A 294 -20.11 -2.35 13.47
C HIS A 294 -18.64 -2.74 13.24
N ASN A 295 -17.78 -1.77 12.91
CA ASN A 295 -16.36 -1.99 12.69
C ASN A 295 -15.63 -2.37 13.99
N ARG A 296 -15.95 -1.76 15.14
CA ARG A 296 -15.42 -2.16 16.45
C ARG A 296 -15.73 -3.64 16.74
N LYS A 297 -16.96 -4.07 16.49
CA LYS A 297 -17.36 -5.48 16.66
C LYS A 297 -16.64 -6.40 15.67
N ALA A 298 -16.54 -6.00 14.40
CA ALA A 298 -15.85 -6.77 13.37
C ALA A 298 -14.37 -7.00 13.73
N TYR A 299 -13.63 -5.94 14.07
CA TYR A 299 -12.23 -6.06 14.46
C TYR A 299 -12.04 -6.82 15.79
N SER A 300 -12.93 -6.66 16.76
CA SER A 300 -12.85 -7.41 18.04
C SER A 300 -13.02 -8.91 17.83
N ASN A 301 -14.00 -9.31 17.01
CA ASN A 301 -14.21 -10.70 16.66
C ASN A 301 -13.05 -11.24 15.82
N PHE A 302 -12.56 -10.46 14.86
CA PHE A 302 -11.42 -10.82 14.03
C PHE A 302 -10.15 -11.06 14.86
N ALA A 303 -9.80 -10.14 15.75
CA ALA A 303 -8.65 -10.29 16.65
C ALA A 303 -8.78 -11.54 17.54
N SER A 304 -9.99 -11.83 18.03
CA SER A 304 -10.26 -13.02 18.83
C SER A 304 -10.04 -14.31 18.04
N GLU A 305 -10.49 -14.37 16.78
CA GLU A 305 -10.24 -15.52 15.90
C GLU A 305 -8.78 -15.68 15.55
N CYS A 306 -8.07 -14.58 15.27
CA CYS A 306 -6.63 -14.58 15.03
C CYS A 306 -5.85 -15.15 16.21
N ARG A 307 -6.21 -14.76 17.44
CA ARG A 307 -5.56 -15.25 18.68
C ARG A 307 -5.70 -16.76 18.88
N LEU A 308 -6.79 -17.35 18.40
CA LEU A 308 -7.01 -18.80 18.48
C LEU A 308 -6.18 -19.59 17.46
N SER A 309 -5.55 -18.90 16.51
CA SER A 309 -4.74 -19.53 15.45
C SER A 309 -3.25 -19.53 15.80
N ASN A 310 -2.57 -20.64 15.50
CA ASN A 310 -1.11 -20.72 15.58
C ASN A 310 -0.41 -20.27 14.28
N ASN A 311 -1.18 -19.88 13.25
CA ASN A 311 -0.67 -19.43 11.97
C ASN A 311 0.13 -18.12 12.12
N LYS A 312 1.25 -17.98 11.39
CA LYS A 312 2.13 -16.81 11.54
C LYS A 312 1.45 -15.52 11.08
N VAL A 313 0.80 -15.56 9.91
CA VAL A 313 0.05 -14.42 9.36
C VAL A 313 -1.10 -14.02 10.27
N ALA A 314 -1.76 -14.99 10.92
CA ALA A 314 -2.83 -14.69 11.88
C ALA A 314 -2.33 -13.84 13.07
N LYS A 315 -1.10 -14.01 13.53
CA LYS A 315 -0.52 -13.19 14.63
C LYS A 315 -0.31 -11.73 14.20
N GLU A 316 0.14 -11.51 12.97
CA GLU A 316 0.28 -10.16 12.43
C GLU A 316 -1.09 -9.50 12.24
N LEU A 317 -2.06 -10.25 11.73
CA LEU A 317 -3.45 -9.81 11.58
C LEU A 317 -4.10 -9.47 12.94
N GLU A 318 -3.78 -10.22 14.02
CA GLU A 318 -4.22 -9.87 15.38
C GLU A 318 -3.69 -8.50 15.77
N SER A 319 -2.37 -8.26 15.60
CA SER A 319 -1.76 -6.98 15.94
C SER A 319 -2.38 -5.82 15.14
N ILE A 320 -2.61 -6.03 13.84
CA ILE A 320 -3.28 -5.07 12.97
C ILE A 320 -4.68 -4.75 13.50
N ALA A 321 -5.48 -5.78 13.83
CA ALA A 321 -6.83 -5.62 14.33
C ALA A 321 -6.88 -4.85 15.66
N LEU A 322 -5.96 -5.17 16.59
CA LEU A 322 -5.85 -4.47 17.87
C LEU A 322 -5.46 -2.99 17.70
N ASN A 323 -4.55 -2.69 16.77
CA ASN A 323 -4.16 -1.32 16.45
C ASN A 323 -5.33 -0.54 15.83
N GLN A 324 -6.07 -1.14 14.91
CA GLN A 324 -7.27 -0.54 14.31
C GLN A 324 -8.39 -0.31 15.34
N LEU A 325 -8.59 -1.24 16.29
CA LEU A 325 -9.51 -1.05 17.42
C LEU A 325 -9.12 0.12 18.30
N LYS A 326 -7.83 0.28 18.60
CA LYS A 326 -7.34 1.42 19.37
C LYS A 326 -7.72 2.73 18.68
N LEU A 327 -7.52 2.84 17.37
CA LEU A 327 -7.92 4.02 16.59
C LEU A 327 -9.43 4.29 16.64
N LEU A 328 -10.25 3.24 16.57
CA LEU A 328 -11.71 3.36 16.66
C LEU A 328 -12.21 3.78 18.04
N ASN A 329 -11.40 3.64 19.09
CA ASN A 329 -11.79 3.96 20.48
C ASN A 329 -11.23 5.30 20.99
N GLU A 330 -10.36 5.95 20.21
CA GLU A 330 -9.91 7.33 20.44
C GLU A 330 -10.92 8.36 19.93
#